data_AF-A0A9E7RTS6-F1
#
_entry.id   AF-A0A9E7RTS6-F1
#
_cell.length_a   1.000
_cell.length_b   1.000
_cell.length_c   1.000
_cell.angle_alpha   90.00
_cell.angle_beta   90.00
_cell.angle_gamma   90.00
#
_symmetry.space_group_name_H-M   'P 1'
#
loop_
_entity.id
_entity.type
_entity.pdbx_description
1 polymer ?
#
loop_
_entity_poly.entity_id
_entity_poly.type
_entity_poly.pdbx_seq_one_letter_code
_entity_poly.pdbx_strand_id
1 'polypeptide(L)' 'MVLGIPDPWVWSAYLLCILITLFCVIYGVLNWNSGGEDEEEQIMEEIRWEEEERKMEEDELGL' A
#
# COMPACT_ATOMS: atom_id res chain seq x y z
N MET A 1 -11.76 -33.47 -22.52
CA MET A 1 -10.85 -32.63 -23.34
C MET A 1 -11.33 -31.20 -23.19
N VAL A 2 -10.56 -30.34 -22.51
CA VAL A 2 -10.92 -28.94 -22.25
C VAL A 2 -9.90 -28.09 -22.99
N LEU A 3 -10.34 -27.13 -23.81
CA LEU A 3 -9.46 -26.24 -24.59
C LEU A 3 -8.46 -26.97 -25.53
N GLY A 4 -8.81 -28.17 -26.00
CA GLY A 4 -7.92 -28.99 -26.81
C GLY A 4 -6.81 -29.71 -26.02
N ILE A 5 -6.74 -29.52 -24.70
CA ILE A 5 -5.79 -30.15 -23.81
C ILE A 5 -6.45 -31.38 -23.16
N PRO A 6 -5.91 -32.59 -23.36
CA PRO A 6 -6.47 -33.82 -22.79
C PRO A 6 -6.14 -33.98 -21.31
N ASP A 7 -4.96 -33.53 -20.89
CA ASP A 7 -4.45 -33.71 -19.52
C ASP A 7 -5.11 -32.74 -18.52
N PRO A 8 -5.74 -33.26 -17.45
CA PRO A 8 -6.41 -32.42 -16.45
C PRO A 8 -5.52 -31.46 -15.66
N TRP A 9 -4.26 -31.81 -15.43
CA TRP A 9 -3.32 -31.01 -14.66
C TRP A 9 -2.84 -29.80 -15.46
N VAL A 10 -2.67 -29.96 -16.77
CA VAL A 10 -2.20 -28.89 -17.64
C VAL A 10 -3.25 -27.78 -17.77
N TRP A 11 -4.51 -28.08 -18.09
CA TRP A 11 -5.51 -27.02 -18.24
C TRP A 11 -5.88 -26.36 -16.90
N SER A 12 -5.81 -27.10 -15.80
CA SER A 12 -6.06 -26.54 -14.47
C SER A 12 -4.96 -25.57 -14.05
N ALA A 13 -3.68 -25.82 -14.40
CA ALA A 13 -2.60 -24.86 -14.17
C ALA A 13 -2.84 -23.52 -14.88
N TYR A 14 -3.27 -23.54 -16.15
CA TYR A 14 -3.60 -22.32 -16.89
C TYR A 14 -4.74 -21.53 -16.24
N LEU A 15 -5.83 -22.21 -15.83
CA LEU A 15 -6.92 -21.55 -15.11
C LEU A 15 -6.46 -20.98 -13.77
N LEU A 16 -5.65 -21.72 -13.02
CA LEU A 16 -5.13 -21.27 -11.74
C LEU A 16 -4.27 -20.01 -11.88
N CYS A 17 -3.42 -19.91 -12.91
CA CYS A 17 -2.64 -18.71 -13.19
C CYS A 17 -3.53 -17.48 -13.41
N ILE A 18 -4.62 -17.63 -14.16
CA ILE A 18 -5.59 -16.54 -14.37
C ILE A 18 -6.26 -16.16 -13.04
N LEU A 19 -6.70 -17.16 -12.26
CA LEU A 19 -7.34 -16.92 -10.96
C LEU A 19 -6.42 -16.23 -9.96
N ILE A 20 -5.14 -16.64 -9.89
CA ILE A 20 -4.14 -16.00 -9.03
C ILE A 20 -3.92 -14.56 -9.47
N THR A 21 -3.80 -14.31 -10.77
CA THR A 21 -3.63 -12.95 -11.31
C THR A 21 -4.81 -12.06 -10.91
N LEU A 22 -6.04 -12.55 -11.07
CA LEU A 22 -7.25 -11.82 -10.65
C LEU A 22 -7.27 -11.57 -9.14
N PHE A 23 -6.91 -12.57 -8.33
CA PHE A 23 -6.83 -12.44 -6.88
C PHE A 23 -5.84 -11.35 -6.48
N CYS A 24 -4.62 -11.34 -7.05
CA CYS A 24 -3.62 -10.32 -6.78
C CYS A 24 -4.09 -8.91 -7.16
N VAL A 25 -4.72 -8.77 -8.33
CA VAL A 25 -5.24 -7.47 -8.80
C VAL A 25 -6.37 -6.98 -7.89
N ILE A 26 -7.35 -7.84 -7.58
CA ILE A 26 -8.48 -7.48 -6.71
C ILE A 26 -7.97 -7.09 -5.33
N TYR A 27 -7.10 -7.90 -4.73
CA TYR A 27 -6.53 -7.60 -3.42
C TYR A 27 -5.76 -6.27 -3.43
N GLY A 28 -4.91 -6.05 -4.45
CA GLY A 28 -4.19 -4.79 -4.63
C GLY A 28 -5.14 -3.60 -4.72
N VAL A 29 -6.18 -3.67 -5.55
CA VAL A 29 -7.18 -2.59 -5.70
C VAL A 29 -7.99 -2.35 -4.43
N LEU A 30 -8.32 -3.39 -3.66
CA LEU A 30 -9.05 -3.22 -2.39
C LEU A 30 -8.15 -2.63 -1.30
N ASN A 31 -6.87 -2.99 -1.26
CA ASN A 31 -5.95 -2.63 -0.18
C ASN A 31 -5.05 -1.42 -0.51
N TRP A 32 -5.10 -0.87 -1.73
CA TRP A 32 -4.19 0.20 -2.18
C TRP A 32 -4.25 1.49 -1.35
N ASN A 33 -5.36 1.74 -0.65
CA ASN A 33 -5.62 2.97 0.09
C ASN A 33 -5.69 2.77 1.62
N SER A 34 -5.27 1.61 2.13
CA SER A 34 -5.33 1.30 3.57
C SER A 34 -4.05 1.61 4.34
N GLY A 35 -3.07 2.28 3.71
CA GLY A 35 -1.75 2.55 4.30
C GLY A 35 -1.61 3.89 5.01
N GLY A 36 -2.62 4.77 4.93
CA GLY A 36 -2.59 6.13 5.48
C GLY A 36 -3.35 6.28 6.80
N GLU A 37 -3.65 5.18 7.51
CA GLU A 37 -4.44 5.24 8.76
C GLU A 37 -3.79 6.14 9.82
N ASP A 38 -2.45 6.19 9.83
CA ASP A 38 -1.66 7.04 10.74
C ASP A 38 -1.07 8.28 10.04
N GLU A 39 -1.51 8.59 8.81
CA GLU A 39 -0.96 9.71 8.02
C GLU A 39 -1.32 11.06 8.67
N GLU A 40 -2.55 11.22 9.17
CA GLU A 40 -2.95 12.43 9.91
C GLU A 40 -2.16 12.60 11.21
N GLU A 41 -1.87 11.51 11.94
CA GLU A 41 -1.12 11.57 13.20
C GLU A 41 0.35 11.94 12.95
N GLN A 42 0.96 11.38 11.90
CA GLN A 42 2.32 11.74 11.48
C GLN A 42 2.42 13.21 11.05
N ILE A 43 1.46 13.71 10.27
CA ILE A 43 1.43 15.13 9.86
C ILE A 43 1.34 16.04 11.09
N MET A 44 0.48 15.70 12.07
CA MET A 44 0.33 16.49 13.30
C MET A 44 1.59 16.48 14.16
N GLU A 45 2.29 15.34 14.24
CA GLU A 45 3.58 15.24 14.91
C GLU A 45 4.62 16.15 14.23
N GLU A 46 4.73 16.09 12.90
CA GLU A 46 5.70 16.86 12.12
C GLU A 46 5.49 18.37 12.28
N ILE A 47 4.24 18.85 12.23
CA ILE A 47 3.88 20.25 12.51
C ILE A 47 4.32 20.68 13.92
N ARG A 48 4.14 19.80 14.92
CA ARG A 48 4.54 20.10 16.30
C ARG A 48 6.06 20.23 16.43
N TRP A 49 6.81 19.35 15.78
CA TRP A 49 8.28 19.41 15.76
C TRP A 49 8.77 20.70 15.10
N GLU A 50 8.23 21.07 13.93
CA GLU A 50 8.58 22.33 13.24
C GLU A 50 8.30 23.56 14.12
N GLU A 51 7.17 23.56 14.86
CA GLU A 51 6.84 24.67 15.74
C GLU A 51 7.71 24.73 17.01
N GLU A 52 8.13 23.59 17.54
CA GLU A 52 9.12 23.53 18.63
C GLU A 52 10.51 23.98 18.16
N GLU A 53 10.96 23.54 16.98
CA GLU A 53 12.22 23.99 16.39
C GLU A 53 12.22 25.50 16.16
N ARG A 54 11.17 26.05 15.57
CA ARG A 54 11.04 27.50 15.36
C ARG A 54 11.11 28.28 16.68
N LYS A 55 10.47 27.77 17.74
CA LYS A 55 10.55 28.41 19.06
C LYS A 55 11.95 28.34 19.65
N MET A 56 12.63 27.20 19.53
CA MET A 56 14.03 27.08 19.98
C MET A 56 14.95 28.02 19.20
N GLU A 57 14.74 28.18 17.89
CA GLU A 57 15.47 29.15 17.07
C GLU A 57 15.19 30.60 17.49
N GLU A 58 13.92 30.98 17.68
CA GLU A 58 13.54 32.31 18.19
C GLU A 58 14.17 32.59 19.57
N ASP A 59 14.12 31.61 20.48
CA ASP A 59 14.65 31.73 21.85
C ASP A 59 16.19 31.73 21.92
N GLU A 60 16.88 30.92 21.11
CA GLU A 60 18.34 30.81 21.11
C GLU A 60 19.06 31.85 20.23
N LEU A 61 18.47 32.20 19.07
CA LEU A 61 19.08 33.13 18.11
C LEU A 61 18.51 34.55 18.16
N GLY A 62 17.39 34.76 18.86
CA GLY A 62 16.81 36.09 19.12
C GLY A 62 16.39 36.87 17.88
N LEU A 63 15.96 36.16 16.84
CA LEU A 63 15.52 36.73 15.55
C LEU A 63 14.09 37.28 15.61
#